data_AF-A0A6A4GSV9-F1
#
_entry.id   AF-A0A6A4GSV9-F1
#
_cell.length_a   1.000
_cell.length_b   1.000
_cell.length_c   1.000
_cell.angle_alpha   90.00
_cell.angle_beta   90.00
_cell.angle_gamma   90.00
#
_symmetry.space_group_name_H-M   'P 1'
#
loop_
_entity.id
_entity.type
_entity.pdbx_description
1 polymer ?
#
loop_
_entity_poly.entity_id
_entity_poly.type
_entity_poly.pdbx_seq_one_letter_code
_entity_poly.pdbx_strand_id
1 'polypeptide(L)'
;RPEAVQWWSRNAKPAKRIPPEGVLGSVQDFRSCWWRWWSVINPDWREHDAEGRIVVGGDGNGNWAVFKRPGQCGMLTVLNCLSWWWSGLGASEERLSLWNEGLKDVAWVIGELVAANRWVSWFYYRVDFR
;
A
#
# COMPACT_ATOMS: atom_id res chain seq x y z
N ARG A 1 -7.61 -4.57 7.33
CA ARG A 1 -7.11 -3.19 7.10
C ARG A 1 -7.03 -2.46 8.44
N PRO A 2 -6.03 -1.60 8.68
CA PRO A 2 -5.96 -0.80 9.91
C PRO A 2 -7.23 0.04 10.12
N GLU A 3 -7.66 0.23 11.37
CA GLU A 3 -8.88 0.99 11.70
C GLU A 3 -8.78 2.46 11.26
N ALA A 4 -7.57 3.03 11.36
CA ALA A 4 -7.21 4.34 10.81
C ALA A 4 -7.64 4.54 9.35
N VAL A 5 -7.60 3.48 8.52
CA VAL A 5 -8.06 3.54 7.12
C VAL A 5 -9.54 3.86 7.02
N GLN A 6 -10.35 3.23 7.88
CA GLN A 6 -11.80 3.48 7.92
C GLN A 6 -12.10 4.89 8.43
N TRP A 7 -11.33 5.36 9.40
CA TRP A 7 -11.44 6.73 9.90
C TRP A 7 -11.08 7.76 8.82
N TRP A 8 -9.94 7.61 8.13
CA TRP A 8 -9.56 8.53 7.05
C TRP A 8 -10.59 8.54 5.92
N SER A 9 -11.11 7.37 5.55
CA SER A 9 -12.14 7.26 4.52
C SER A 9 -13.43 8.02 4.87
N ARG A 10 -13.80 8.07 6.15
CA ARG A 10 -14.99 8.81 6.64
C ARG A 10 -14.74 10.31 6.80
N ASN A 11 -13.48 10.74 6.88
CA ASN A 11 -13.11 12.12 7.21
C ASN A 11 -12.47 12.89 6.05
N ALA A 12 -12.74 12.47 4.81
CA ALA A 12 -12.23 13.05 3.55
C ALA A 12 -10.70 13.01 3.36
N LYS A 13 -9.99 12.18 4.14
CA LYS A 13 -8.54 11.94 4.04
C LYS A 13 -7.62 13.19 3.96
N PRO A 14 -7.88 14.36 4.60
CA PRO A 14 -6.93 15.46 4.51
C PRO A 14 -5.65 15.06 5.26
N ALA A 15 -4.49 15.25 4.62
CA ALA A 15 -3.16 14.90 5.17
C ALA A 15 -2.87 15.50 6.55
N LYS A 16 -3.61 16.54 6.94
CA LYS A 16 -3.51 17.23 8.23
C LYS A 16 -4.38 16.64 9.35
N ARG A 17 -5.27 15.68 9.07
CA ARG A 17 -6.13 15.04 10.07
C ARG A 17 -5.54 13.72 10.53
N ILE A 18 -5.04 13.74 11.76
CA ILE A 18 -4.57 12.55 12.47
C ILE A 18 -5.80 11.91 13.13
N PRO A 19 -6.01 10.58 13.00
CA PRO A 19 -7.08 9.91 13.73
C PRO A 19 -6.85 10.03 15.25
N PRO A 20 -7.91 9.96 16.08
CA PRO A 20 -7.74 9.92 17.54
C PRO A 20 -6.83 8.76 17.96
N GLU A 21 -6.12 8.91 19.10
CA GLU A 21 -5.18 7.91 19.61
C GLU A 21 -5.82 6.52 19.75
N GLY A 22 -7.06 6.45 20.26
CA GLY A 22 -7.82 5.20 20.38
C GLY A 22 -8.20 4.53 19.04
N VAL A 23 -8.13 5.24 17.91
CA VAL A 23 -8.39 4.71 16.56
C VAL A 23 -7.11 4.24 15.86
N LEU A 24 -5.97 4.81 16.25
CA LEU A 24 -4.66 4.43 15.73
C LEU A 24 -4.10 3.20 16.45
N GLY A 25 -4.34 3.12 17.76
CA GLY A 25 -3.73 2.11 18.61
C GLY A 25 -2.22 2.32 18.79
N SER A 26 -1.54 1.31 19.32
CA SER A 26 -0.08 1.36 19.43
C SER A 26 0.59 1.23 18.06
N VAL A 27 1.79 1.78 17.90
CA VAL A 27 2.60 1.60 16.67
C VAL A 27 2.85 0.11 16.38
N GLN A 28 2.93 -0.72 17.42
CA GLN A 28 3.12 -2.17 17.30
C GLN A 28 1.90 -2.87 16.70
N ASP A 29 0.70 -2.51 17.16
CA ASP A 29 -0.55 -3.04 16.62
C ASP A 29 -0.79 -2.54 15.21
N PHE A 30 -0.50 -1.25 14.97
CA PHE A 30 -0.64 -0.66 13.65
C PHE A 30 0.27 -1.34 12.63
N ARG A 31 1.57 -1.53 12.92
CA ARG A 31 2.49 -2.18 11.97
C ARG A 31 2.02 -3.59 11.62
N SER A 32 1.54 -4.34 12.61
CA SER A 32 1.12 -5.73 12.46
C SER A 32 -0.16 -5.78 11.62
N CYS A 33 -1.12 -4.91 11.91
CA CYS A 33 -2.33 -4.74 11.12
C CYS A 33 -2.03 -4.28 9.69
N TRP A 34 -1.06 -3.39 9.50
CA TRP A 34 -0.67 -2.88 8.20
C TRP A 34 -0.04 -3.98 7.35
N TRP A 35 0.94 -4.74 7.86
CA TRP A 35 1.58 -5.84 7.13
C TRP A 35 0.60 -6.95 6.75
N ARG A 36 -0.28 -7.35 7.68
CA ARG A 36 -1.35 -8.31 7.38
C ARG A 36 -2.27 -7.78 6.28
N TRP A 37 -2.65 -6.51 6.35
CA TRP A 37 -3.51 -5.91 5.34
C TRP A 37 -2.83 -5.77 3.98
N TRP A 38 -1.58 -5.29 3.96
CA TRP A 38 -0.76 -5.15 2.77
C TRP A 38 -0.63 -6.49 2.06
N SER A 39 -0.38 -7.57 2.82
CA SER A 39 -0.25 -8.91 2.25
C SER A 39 -1.55 -9.39 1.59
N VAL A 40 -2.70 -9.12 2.21
CA VAL A 40 -4.03 -9.52 1.67
C VAL A 40 -4.45 -8.75 0.42
N ILE A 41 -4.02 -7.50 0.24
CA ILE A 41 -4.38 -6.71 -0.94
C ILE A 41 -3.46 -6.94 -2.13
N ASN A 42 -2.29 -7.53 -1.88
CA ASN A 42 -1.39 -7.96 -2.93
C ASN A 42 -1.96 -9.18 -3.69
N PRO A 43 -1.52 -9.42 -4.93
CA PRO A 43 -1.90 -10.60 -5.69
C PRO A 43 -1.36 -11.89 -5.05
N ASP A 44 -2.13 -12.98 -5.16
CA ASP A 44 -1.79 -14.28 -4.57
C ASP A 44 -0.50 -14.91 -5.16
N TRP A 45 -0.07 -14.47 -6.34
CA TRP A 45 1.17 -14.94 -6.97
C TRP A 45 2.42 -14.39 -6.28
N ARG A 46 2.30 -13.37 -5.43
CA ARG A 46 3.44 -12.85 -4.68
C ARG A 46 3.84 -13.81 -3.57
N GLU A 47 5.14 -13.96 -3.38
CA GLU A 47 5.70 -14.82 -2.34
C GLU A 47 5.36 -14.29 -0.93
N HIS A 48 5.11 -15.22 -0.01
CA HIS A 48 4.84 -14.93 1.40
C HIS A 48 5.85 -15.67 2.29
N ASP A 49 6.26 -15.03 3.39
CA ASP A 49 7.08 -15.63 4.44
C ASP A 49 6.29 -16.64 5.30
N ALA A 50 6.97 -17.26 6.27
CA ALA A 50 6.36 -18.24 7.16
C ALA A 50 5.21 -17.66 8.01
N GLU A 51 5.20 -16.34 8.20
CA GLU A 51 4.17 -15.60 8.93
C GLU A 51 3.03 -15.11 8.00
N GLY A 52 3.08 -15.45 6.72
CA GLY A 52 2.09 -15.04 5.73
C GLY A 52 2.17 -13.55 5.36
N ARG A 53 3.34 -12.92 5.53
CA ARG A 53 3.62 -11.57 5.02
C ARG A 53 4.25 -11.66 3.65
N ILE A 54 3.92 -10.71 2.79
CA ILE A 54 4.59 -10.56 1.51
C ILE A 54 6.11 -10.44 1.69
N VAL A 55 6.86 -11.22 0.92
CA VAL A 55 8.30 -11.03 0.75
C VAL A 55 8.53 -9.78 -0.08
N VAL A 56 9.38 -8.88 0.42
CA VAL A 56 9.64 -7.58 -0.21
C VAL A 56 10.19 -7.76 -1.62
N GLY A 57 9.55 -7.11 -2.59
CA GLY A 57 9.89 -7.22 -4.00
C GLY A 57 9.33 -8.49 -4.66
N GLY A 58 10.07 -9.00 -5.64
CA GLY A 58 9.68 -10.13 -6.48
C GLY A 58 10.26 -9.98 -7.88
N ASP A 59 10.05 -10.98 -8.72
CA ASP A 59 10.49 -10.97 -10.13
C ASP A 59 9.57 -10.14 -11.06
N GLY A 60 8.41 -9.71 -10.56
CA GLY A 60 7.43 -8.92 -11.30
C GLY A 60 6.68 -9.69 -12.40
N ASN A 61 6.86 -11.01 -12.49
CA ASN A 61 6.35 -11.81 -13.61
C ASN A 61 4.86 -12.17 -13.51
N GLY A 62 4.19 -11.78 -12.44
CA GLY A 62 2.77 -12.03 -12.24
C GLY A 62 1.84 -10.98 -12.87
N ASN A 63 0.57 -11.34 -13.01
CA ASN A 63 -0.43 -10.43 -13.57
C ASN A 63 -0.84 -9.35 -12.55
N TRP A 64 -0.38 -8.12 -12.74
CA TRP A 64 -0.75 -6.99 -11.90
C TRP A 64 -2.19 -6.49 -12.08
N ALA A 65 -2.91 -6.93 -13.12
CA ALA A 65 -4.32 -6.57 -13.32
C ALA A 65 -5.21 -7.12 -12.19
N VAL A 66 -4.78 -8.18 -11.50
CA VAL A 66 -5.51 -8.76 -10.36
C VAL A 66 -5.21 -8.06 -9.03
N PHE A 67 -4.33 -7.05 -9.03
CA PHE A 67 -4.03 -6.26 -7.84
C PHE A 67 -5.31 -5.61 -7.31
N LYS A 68 -5.70 -5.95 -6.08
CA LYS A 68 -6.91 -5.40 -5.46
C LYS A 68 -6.65 -3.92 -5.16
N ARG A 69 -7.29 -3.02 -5.90
CA ARG A 69 -7.24 -1.57 -5.63
C ARG A 69 -8.25 -1.25 -4.51
N PRO A 70 -7.84 -0.98 -3.27
CA PRO A 70 -8.81 -0.76 -2.19
C PRO A 70 -9.49 0.61 -2.33
N GLY A 71 -10.61 0.66 -3.06
CA GLY A 71 -11.45 1.85 -3.21
C GLY A 71 -10.86 2.99 -4.07
N GLN A 72 -11.57 4.11 -4.10
CA GLN A 72 -11.32 5.26 -4.99
C GLN A 72 -9.96 5.97 -4.77
N CYS A 73 -9.25 5.69 -3.67
CA CYS A 73 -7.89 6.19 -3.43
C CYS A 73 -6.93 5.07 -3.00
N GLY A 74 -6.98 3.91 -3.67
CA GLY A 74 -6.29 2.66 -3.33
C GLY A 74 -4.88 2.85 -2.74
N MET A 75 -3.90 3.22 -3.57
CA MET A 75 -2.51 3.38 -3.15
C MET A 75 -2.25 4.63 -2.30
N LEU A 76 -3.02 5.72 -2.50
CA LEU A 76 -2.91 6.91 -1.65
C LEU A 76 -3.21 6.58 -0.18
N THR A 77 -4.13 5.65 0.06
CA THR A 77 -4.46 5.19 1.41
C THR A 77 -3.31 4.41 2.04
N VAL A 78 -2.59 3.61 1.25
CA VAL A 78 -1.39 2.89 1.71
C VAL A 78 -0.26 3.87 2.05
N LEU A 79 -0.04 4.89 1.21
CA LEU A 79 0.94 5.94 1.45
C LEU A 79 0.62 6.77 2.70
N ASN A 80 -0.65 7.10 2.94
CA ASN A 80 -1.08 7.76 4.18
C ASN A 80 -0.78 6.91 5.42
N CYS A 81 -0.95 5.58 5.34
CA CYS A 81 -0.58 4.69 6.44
C CYS A 81 0.92 4.75 6.73
N LEU A 82 1.76 4.70 5.69
CA LEU A 82 3.22 4.76 5.84
C LEU A 82 3.68 6.11 6.40
N SER A 83 3.10 7.21 5.92
CA SER A 83 3.40 8.56 6.44
C SER A 83 3.04 8.70 7.91
N TRP A 84 1.89 8.19 8.33
CA TRP A 84 1.52 8.19 9.75
C TRP A 84 2.42 7.27 10.57
N TRP A 85 2.68 6.05 10.10
CA TRP A 85 3.55 5.11 10.80
C TRP A 85 4.91 5.77 11.06
N TRP A 86 5.50 6.41 10.05
CA TRP A 86 6.73 7.18 10.20
C TRP A 86 6.64 8.24 11.32
N SER A 87 5.55 9.02 11.36
CA SER A 87 5.37 10.06 12.39
C SER A 87 5.25 9.51 13.81
N GLY A 88 4.85 8.25 13.97
CA GLY A 88 4.77 7.56 15.25
C GLY A 88 6.03 6.75 15.61
N LEU A 89 7.01 6.63 14.70
CA LEU A 89 8.24 5.90 14.98
C LEU A 89 9.08 6.64 16.03
N GLY A 90 9.39 5.94 17.13
CA GLY A 90 10.54 6.30 17.97
C GLY A 90 11.85 5.82 17.33
N ALA A 91 12.99 6.15 17.95
CA ALA A 91 14.34 5.87 17.43
C ALA A 91 14.79 4.40 17.46
N SER A 92 13.89 3.43 17.54
CA SER A 92 14.26 2.01 17.59
C SER A 92 14.52 1.43 16.19
N GLU A 93 15.69 0.81 16.02
CA GLU A 93 16.19 0.24 14.76
C GLU A 93 15.24 -0.78 14.11
N GLU A 94 14.68 -1.72 14.89
CA GLU A 94 13.73 -2.72 14.38
C GLU A 94 12.49 -2.06 13.74
N ARG A 95 11.93 -1.04 14.40
CA ARG A 95 10.75 -0.35 13.89
C ARG A 95 11.05 0.43 12.60
N LEU A 96 12.25 1.00 12.50
CA LEU A 96 12.73 1.65 11.28
C LEU A 96 12.92 0.62 10.15
N SER A 97 13.45 -0.57 10.45
CA SER A 97 13.65 -1.64 9.46
C SER A 97 12.35 -2.07 8.80
N LEU A 98 11.33 -2.40 9.59
CA LEU A 98 10.04 -2.86 9.06
C LEU A 98 9.29 -1.79 8.27
N TRP A 99 9.40 -0.53 8.70
CA TRP A 99 8.83 0.56 7.95
C TRP A 99 9.55 0.74 6.60
N ASN A 100 10.88 0.68 6.60
CA ASN A 100 11.70 0.78 5.39
C ASN A 100 11.39 -0.35 4.40
N GLU A 101 11.24 -1.58 4.87
CA GLU A 101 10.81 -2.73 4.07
C GLU A 101 9.44 -2.49 3.44
N GLY A 102 8.47 -2.04 4.23
CA GLY A 102 7.13 -1.71 3.72
C GLY A 102 7.15 -0.59 2.68
N LEU A 103 7.95 0.46 2.90
CA LEU A 103 8.11 1.55 1.94
C LEU A 103 8.74 1.07 0.64
N LYS A 104 9.83 0.28 0.71
CA LYS A 104 10.49 -0.29 -0.47
C LYS A 104 9.54 -1.15 -1.27
N ASP A 105 8.76 -1.99 -0.59
CA ASP A 105 7.80 -2.86 -1.25
C ASP A 105 6.68 -2.07 -1.94
N VAL A 106 6.10 -1.08 -1.26
CA VAL A 106 5.08 -0.21 -1.83
C VAL A 106 5.61 0.57 -3.02
N ALA A 107 6.84 1.08 -2.96
CA ALA A 107 7.47 1.77 -4.08
C ALA A 107 7.65 0.85 -5.29
N TRP A 108 8.09 -0.40 -5.07
CA TRP A 108 8.20 -1.41 -6.12
C TRP A 108 6.83 -1.72 -6.75
N VAL A 109 5.80 -2.01 -5.94
CA VAL A 109 4.43 -2.25 -6.42
C VAL A 109 3.89 -1.07 -7.22
N ILE A 110 4.11 0.17 -6.78
CA ILE A 110 3.69 1.36 -7.54
C ILE A 110 4.42 1.41 -8.89
N GLY A 111 5.72 1.14 -8.91
CA GLY A 111 6.50 1.06 -10.14
C GLY A 111 5.93 0.03 -11.11
N GLU A 112 5.62 -1.16 -10.62
CA GLU A 112 5.02 -2.25 -11.39
C GLU A 112 3.60 -1.93 -11.86
N LEU A 113 2.76 -1.32 -11.03
CA LEU A 113 1.41 -0.88 -11.42
C LEU A 113 1.46 0.21 -12.50
N VAL A 114 2.43 1.13 -12.41
CA VAL A 114 2.67 2.16 -13.45
C VAL A 114 3.20 1.49 -14.73
N ALA A 115 4.09 0.51 -14.61
CA ALA A 115 4.61 -0.26 -15.74
C ALA A 115 3.53 -1.11 -16.41
N ALA A 116 2.65 -1.76 -15.65
CA ALA A 116 1.48 -2.46 -16.17
C ALA A 116 0.47 -1.50 -16.83
N ASN A 117 0.51 -0.21 -16.47
CA ASN A 117 -0.25 0.87 -17.10
C ASN A 117 0.46 1.50 -18.32
N ARG A 118 1.49 0.84 -18.89
CA ARG A 118 2.28 1.32 -20.05
C ARG A 118 1.56 1.38 -21.41
N TRP A 119 0.23 1.21 -21.49
CA TRP A 119 -0.52 1.25 -22.77
C TRP A 119 -1.84 2.03 -22.76
N VAL A 120 -2.06 2.96 -21.84
CA VAL A 120 -3.17 3.91 -22.04
C VAL A 120 -2.74 4.95 -23.08
N SER A 121 -2.95 4.61 -24.36
CA SER A 121 -2.87 5.42 -25.60
C SER A 121 -1.83 4.97 -26.64
N TRP A 122 -1.97 3.75 -27.17
CA TRP A 122 -1.79 3.55 -28.63
C TRP A 122 -3.10 3.27 -29.37
N PHE A 123 -4.22 3.05 -28.66
CA PHE A 123 -5.53 2.73 -29.25
C PHE A 123 -6.61 3.80 -29.12
N TYR A 124 -6.34 4.95 -28.50
CA TYR A 124 -7.32 6.06 -28.44
C TYR A 124 -7.26 7.03 -29.64
N TYR A 125 -6.36 6.80 -30.62
CA TYR A 125 -6.23 7.63 -31.84
C TYR A 125 -6.11 6.82 -33.15
N ARG A 126 -6.66 5.60 -33.22
CA ARG A 126 -6.76 4.85 -34.49
C ARG A 126 -8.16 4.31 -34.80
N VAL A 127 -9.14 5.16 -34.54
CA VAL A 127 -10.52 5.20 -35.08
C VAL A 127 -10.89 6.66 -34.83
N ASP A 128 -10.97 7.59 -35.77
CA ASP A 128 -11.44 7.64 -37.17
C ASP A 128 -10.55 8.64 -37.94
N PHE A 129 -10.34 8.62 -39.26
CA PHE A 129 -11.27 8.44 -40.37
C PHE A 129 -10.55 7.79 -41.57
N ARG A 130 -11.29 6.93 -42.27
CA ARG A 130 -11.15 6.73 -43.72
C ARG A 130 -11.69 7.95 -44.46
#